data_AF-A0AAY4A2K7-F1
#
_entry.id   AF-A0AAY4A2K7-F1
#
_cell.length_a   1.000
_cell.length_b   1.000
_cell.length_c   1.000
_cell.angle_alpha   90.00
_cell.angle_beta   90.00
_cell.angle_gamma   90.00
#
_symmetry.space_group_name_H-M   'P 1'
#
loop_
_entity.id
_entity.type
_entity.pdbx_description
1 polymer ?
#
loop_
_entity_poly.entity_id
_entity_poly.type
_entity_poly.pdbx_seq_one_letter_code
_entity_poly.pdbx_strand_id
1 'polypeptide(L)'
;MEKVYQVNVIRIEGQSMTVDVAKSDEEFNNMSVLEFKKKLLEKLPPGSGTEASNLRVIFVDKQLQDDKKFSDYKIKDKSTLLVVARMDGGH
;
A
#
# COMPACT_ATOMS: atom_id res chain seq x y z
N MET A 1 -22.23 -3.98 -12.28
CA MET A 1 -20.98 -3.22 -12.46
C MET A 1 -20.17 -3.39 -11.19
N GLU A 2 -19.21 -4.32 -11.16
CA GLU A 2 -18.35 -4.52 -9.99
C GLU A 2 -17.45 -3.29 -9.82
N LYS A 3 -17.66 -2.51 -8.76
CA LYS A 3 -16.78 -1.38 -8.42
C LYS A 3 -15.55 -1.95 -7.71
N VAL A 4 -14.43 -2.02 -8.41
CA VAL A 4 -13.16 -2.40 -7.79
C VAL A 4 -12.52 -1.15 -7.19
N TYR A 5 -12.15 -1.24 -5.91
CA TYR A 5 -11.40 -0.23 -5.20
C TYR A 5 -9.92 -0.39 -5.50
N GLN A 6 -9.39 0.56 -6.25
CA GLN A 6 -7.99 0.60 -6.64
C GLN A 6 -7.31 1.77 -5.93
N VAL A 7 -6.05 1.59 -5.56
CA VAL A 7 -5.20 2.68 -5.05
C VAL A 7 -3.97 2.82 -5.91
N ASN A 8 -3.52 4.05 -6.10
CA ASN A 8 -2.29 4.33 -6.81
C ASN A 8 -1.14 4.30 -5.82
N VAL A 9 -0.10 3.54 -6.15
CA VAL A 9 1.09 3.39 -5.32
C VAL A 9 2.27 3.95 -6.08
N ILE A 10 2.91 4.97 -5.53
CA ILE A 10 4.11 5.58 -6.08
C ILE A 10 5.30 5.14 -5.25
N ARG A 11 6.30 4.56 -5.91
CA ARG A 11 7.58 4.22 -5.29
C ARG A 11 8.55 5.38 -5.43
N ILE A 12 9.46 5.48 -4.47
CA ILE A 12 10.61 6.42 -4.57
C ILE A 12 11.56 6.09 -5.72
N GLU A 13 11.53 4.87 -6.24
CA GLU A 13 12.28 4.45 -7.44
C GLU A 13 11.69 5.04 -8.75
N GLY A 14 10.62 5.84 -8.67
CA GLY A 14 9.95 6.45 -9.83
C GLY A 14 8.92 5.53 -10.50
N GLN A 15 8.67 4.35 -9.95
CA GLN A 15 7.67 3.41 -10.45
C GLN A 15 6.31 3.64 -9.77
N SER A 16 5.29 3.94 -10.57
CA SER A 16 3.89 4.00 -10.13
C SER A 16 3.14 2.75 -10.57
N MET A 17 2.30 2.19 -9.69
CA MET A 17 1.45 1.05 -10.01
C MET A 17 0.08 1.17 -9.35
N THR A 18 -0.95 0.67 -10.01
CA THR A 18 -2.29 0.56 -9.43
C THR A 18 -2.46 -0.80 -8.77
N VAL A 19 -2.91 -0.81 -7.53
CA VAL A 19 -3.16 -2.04 -6.77
C VAL A 19 -4.64 -2.18 -6.50
N ASP A 20 -5.21 -3.32 -6.90
CA ASP A 20 -6.58 -3.72 -6.59
C ASP A 20 -6.65 -4.14 -5.13
N VAL A 21 -7.34 -3.33 -4.32
CA VAL A 21 -7.44 -3.53 -2.87
C VAL A 21 -8.64 -4.41 -2.54
N ALA A 22 -9.82 -4.05 -3.03
CA ALA A 22 -11.08 -4.71 -2.68
C ALA A 22 -12.14 -4.55 -3.77
N LYS A 23 -13.22 -5.35 -3.71
CA LYS A 23 -14.39 -5.22 -4.61
C LYS A 23 -15.61 -4.56 -3.96
N SER A 24 -15.52 -4.23 -2.67
CA SER A 24 -16.58 -3.59 -1.88
C SER A 24 -16.02 -2.50 -0.98
N ASP A 25 -16.84 -1.49 -0.67
CA ASP A 25 -16.42 -0.38 0.20
C ASP A 25 -16.14 -0.86 1.63
N GLU A 26 -16.94 -1.79 2.16
CA GLU A 26 -16.74 -2.33 3.50
C GLU A 26 -15.41 -3.07 3.62
N GLU A 27 -15.06 -3.88 2.61
CA GLU A 27 -13.80 -4.61 2.57
C GLU A 27 -12.62 -3.64 2.45
N PHE A 28 -12.77 -2.59 1.62
CA PHE A 28 -11.77 -1.53 1.50
C PHE A 28 -11.56 -0.75 2.81
N ASN A 29 -12.64 -0.39 3.50
CA ASN A 29 -12.59 0.36 4.76
C ASN A 29 -12.07 -0.51 5.92
N ASN A 30 -12.37 -1.81 5.92
CA ASN A 30 -11.87 -2.76 6.91
C ASN A 30 -10.42 -3.18 6.67
N MET A 31 -9.87 -2.93 5.49
CA MET A 31 -8.50 -3.29 5.16
C MET A 31 -7.50 -2.51 6.03
N SER A 32 -6.64 -3.28 6.71
CA SER A 32 -5.54 -2.74 7.50
C SER A 32 -4.36 -2.39 6.61
N VAL A 33 -3.58 -1.39 7.04
CA VAL A 33 -2.35 -0.99 6.35
C VAL A 33 -1.35 -2.16 6.26
N LEU A 34 -1.31 -3.02 7.28
CA LEU A 34 -0.49 -4.25 7.26
C LEU A 34 -0.85 -5.19 6.11
N GLU A 35 -2.15 -5.47 5.92
CA GLU A 35 -2.62 -6.34 4.84
C GLU A 35 -2.36 -5.70 3.48
N PHE A 36 -2.55 -4.39 3.38
CA PHE A 36 -2.22 -3.65 2.17
C PHE A 36 -0.72 -3.74 1.83
N LYS A 37 0.18 -3.59 2.82
CA LYS A 37 1.63 -3.77 2.62
C LYS A 37 1.96 -5.18 2.14
N LYS A 38 1.31 -6.21 2.68
CA LYS A 38 1.48 -7.60 2.23
C LYS A 38 1.02 -7.81 0.80
N LYS A 39 -0.19 -7.37 0.44
CA LYS A 39 -0.69 -7.42 -0.95
C LYS A 39 0.24 -6.67 -1.90
N LEU A 40 0.71 -5.51 -1.47
CA LEU A 40 1.65 -4.74 -2.25
C LEU A 40 2.91 -5.56 -2.50
N LEU A 41 3.50 -6.18 -1.47
CA LEU A 41 4.67 -7.06 -1.64
C LEU A 41 4.43 -8.21 -2.60
N GLU A 42 3.29 -8.89 -2.52
CA GLU A 42 2.94 -9.97 -3.45
C GLU A 42 2.79 -9.47 -4.90
N LYS A 43 2.39 -8.21 -5.08
CA LYS A 43 2.33 -7.57 -6.40
C LYS A 43 3.69 -7.15 -6.94
N LEU A 44 4.75 -7.21 -6.12
CA LEU A 44 6.10 -6.88 -6.54
C LEU A 44 6.88 -8.10 -6.97
N PRO A 45 7.88 -7.90 -7.85
CA PRO A 45 8.75 -8.98 -8.25
C PRO A 45 9.41 -9.62 -7.01
N PRO A 46 9.30 -10.95 -6.84
CA PRO A 46 10.02 -11.67 -5.79
C PRO A 46 11.52 -11.53 -6.08
N GLY A 47 12.23 -10.80 -5.22
CA GLY A 47 13.63 -10.44 -5.45
C GLY A 47 14.05 -9.08 -4.88
N SER A 48 13.09 -8.20 -4.55
CA SER A 48 13.42 -6.91 -3.92
C SER A 48 13.97 -7.02 -2.48
N GLY A 49 14.02 -8.22 -1.87
CA GLY A 49 14.58 -8.43 -0.52
C GLY A 49 13.93 -7.56 0.57
N THR A 50 12.78 -6.95 0.27
CA THR A 50 12.15 -5.94 1.11
C THR A 50 11.03 -6.62 1.89
N GLU A 51 11.21 -6.78 3.20
CA GLU A 51 10.16 -7.29 4.07
C GLU A 51 9.04 -6.25 4.27
N ALA A 52 7.84 -6.71 4.67
CA ALA A 52 6.69 -5.82 4.94
C ALA A 52 7.02 -4.76 5.99
N SER A 53 7.90 -5.10 6.92
CA SER A 53 8.42 -4.24 7.96
C SER A 53 9.30 -3.10 7.42
N ASN A 54 9.96 -3.31 6.28
CA ASN A 54 10.86 -2.33 5.65
C ASN A 54 10.13 -1.41 4.66
N LEU A 55 8.84 -1.65 4.41
CA LEU A 55 7.99 -0.77 3.63
C LEU A 55 7.31 0.29 4.51
N ARG A 56 7.58 1.55 4.20
CA ARG A 56 6.85 2.70 4.76
C ARG A 56 5.83 3.17 3.76
N VAL A 57 4.56 3.11 4.14
CA VAL A 57 3.46 3.66 3.36
C VAL A 57 3.13 5.03 3.92
N ILE A 58 3.07 6.04 3.06
CA ILE A 58 2.85 7.44 3.42
C ILE A 58 1.64 7.94 2.62
N PHE A 59 0.70 8.58 3.32
CA PHE A 59 -0.50 9.17 2.74
C PHE A 59 -0.66 10.61 3.26
N VAL A 60 -0.77 11.58 2.35
CA VAL A 60 -0.97 13.00 2.68
C VAL A 60 -0.03 13.43 3.81
N ASP A 61 1.26 13.18 3.63
CA ASP A 61 2.33 13.51 4.60
C ASP A 61 2.34 12.69 5.91
N LYS A 62 1.38 11.79 6.11
CA LYS A 62 1.36 10.89 7.28
C LYS A 62 1.85 9.49 6.94
N GLN A 63 2.82 9.00 7.69
CA GLN A 63 3.16 7.59 7.66
C GLN A 63 2.01 6.77 8.24
N LEU A 64 1.50 5.83 7.44
CA LEU A 64 0.45 4.93 7.86
C LEU A 64 1.01 3.90 8.84
N GLN A 65 0.35 3.77 9.99
CA GLN A 65 0.62 2.73 10.97
C GLN A 65 -0.11 1.43 10.64
N ASP A 66 0.53 0.31 10.93
CA ASP A 66 0.08 -1.05 10.58
C ASP A 66 -1.23 -1.43 11.31
N ASP A 67 -1.39 -0.91 12.52
CA ASP A 67 -2.55 -1.10 13.41
C ASP A 67 -3.80 -0.33 12.95
N LYS A 68 -3.63 0.60 12.02
CA LYS A 68 -4.70 1.46 11.53
C LYS A 68 -5.26 0.96 10.20
N LYS A 69 -6.55 1.25 10.00
CA LYS A 69 -7.31 0.89 8.80
C LYS A 69 -7.37 2.04 7.81
N PHE A 70 -7.67 1.74 6.55
CA PHE A 70 -7.83 2.77 5.51
C PHE A 70 -8.92 3.79 5.83
N SER A 71 -10.00 3.35 6.47
CA SER A 71 -11.09 4.21 6.91
C SER A 71 -10.65 5.28 7.94
N ASP A 72 -9.70 4.95 8.82
CA ASP A 72 -9.17 5.87 9.85
C ASP A 72 -8.45 7.07 9.22
N TYR A 73 -7.74 6.81 8.12
CA TYR A 73 -7.03 7.83 7.34
C TYR A 73 -7.89 8.48 6.25
N LYS A 74 -9.17 8.10 6.13
CA LYS A 74 -10.09 8.57 5.07
C LYS A 74 -9.51 8.35 3.66
N ILE A 75 -8.78 7.26 3.47
CA ILE A 75 -8.29 6.87 2.15
C ILE A 75 -9.50 6.54 1.29
N LYS A 76 -9.52 7.04 0.05
CA LYS A 76 -10.58 6.80 -0.94
C LYS A 76 -10.09 5.93 -2.09
N ASP A 77 -11.02 5.49 -2.94
CA ASP A 77 -10.64 4.94 -4.24
C ASP A 77 -9.79 5.95 -5.02
N LYS A 78 -8.83 5.44 -5.78
CA LYS A 78 -7.87 6.22 -6.58
C LYS A 78 -6.99 7.17 -5.77
N SER A 79 -6.95 7.01 -4.44
CA SER A 79 -5.99 7.71 -3.60
C SER A 79 -4.56 7.31 -3.98
N THR A 80 -3.65 8.27 -3.85
CA THR A 80 -2.23 8.04 -4.10
C THR A 80 -1.48 7.84 -2.79
N LEU A 81 -0.80 6.72 -2.68
CA LEU A 81 0.01 6.31 -1.54
C LEU A 81 1.47 6.30 -1.98
N LEU A 82 2.33 6.97 -1.22
CA LEU A 82 3.77 6.93 -1.45
C LEU A 82 4.36 5.76 -0.65
N VAL A 83 5.10 4.89 -1.30
CA VAL A 83 5.75 3.75 -0.68
C VAL A 83 7.25 3.89 -0.79
N VAL A 84 7.88 3.87 0.38
CA VAL A 84 9.33 3.91 0.53
C VAL A 84 9.77 2.54 0.99
N ALA A 85 10.39 1.79 0.08
CA ALA A 85 11.14 0.59 0.45
C ALA A 85 12.50 1.03 0.99
N ARG A 86 12.85 0.60 2.20
CA ARG A 86 14.25 0.59 2.60
C ARG A 86 14.87 -0.70 2.07
N MET A 87 15.79 -0.56 1.13
CA MET A 87 16.69 -1.64 0.78
C MET A 87 17.70 -1.78 1.91
N ASP A 88 17.83 -2.97 2.48
CA ASP A 88 18.95 -3.31 3.35
C ASP A 88 20.22 -3.30 2.49
N GLY A 89 20.99 -2.23 2.62
CA GLY A 89 22.28 -2.09 1.96
C GLY A 89 23.32 -2.94 2.69
N GLY A 90 23.57 -4.15 2.22
CA GLY A 90 24.71 -4.94 2.67
C GLY A 90 24.67 -6.40 2.21
N HIS A 91 25.25 -6.68 1.06
CA HIS A 91 25.91 -7.97 0.81
C HIS A 91 27.34 -7.89 1.37
#